data_AF-A0A3D3QLT5-F1
#
_entry.id   AF-A0A3D3QLT5-F1
#
_cell.length_a   1.000
_cell.length_b   1.000
_cell.length_c   1.000
_cell.angle_alpha   90.00
_cell.angle_beta   90.00
_cell.angle_gamma   90.00
#
_symmetry.space_group_name_H-M   'P 1'
#
loop_
_entity.id
_entity.type
_entity.pdbx_description
1 polymer ?
#
loop_
_entity_poly.entity_id
_entity_poly.type
_entity_poly.pdbx_seq_one_letter_code
_entity_poly.pdbx_strand_id
1 'polypeptide(L)' 'MNTDGQALKHSKAQVTLQIGKKLTRGLGAGARPEVGRQALAESEEEVRRALEGADLVFVTAGMGGG' A
#
# COMPACT_ATOMS: atom_id res chain seq x y z
N MET A 1 2.22 -3.50 2.70
CA MET A 1 1.47 -2.71 1.70
C MET A 1 2.36 -1.57 1.25
N ASN A 2 2.47 -1.29 -0.06
CA ASN A 2 3.27 -0.16 -0.56
C ASN A 2 2.82 0.24 -1.98
N THR A 3 3.12 1.46 -2.41
CA THR A 3 2.97 1.91 -3.82
C THR A 3 4.17 1.50 -4.68
N ASP A 4 5.36 1.41 -4.08
CA ASP A 4 6.59 0.96 -4.73
C ASP A 4 6.61 -0.58 -4.85
N GLY A 5 6.58 -1.07 -6.09
CA GLY A 5 6.60 -2.50 -6.39
C GLY A 5 7.98 -3.13 -6.23
N GLN A 6 9.06 -2.36 -6.38
CA GLN A 6 10.41 -2.84 -6.15
C GLN A 6 10.63 -3.07 -4.65
N ALA A 7 10.21 -2.13 -3.80
CA ALA A 7 10.29 -2.28 -2.35
C ALA A 7 9.54 -3.53 -1.84
N LEU A 8 8.37 -3.82 -2.40
CA LEU A 8 7.59 -5.01 -2.01
C LEU A 8 8.28 -6.33 -2.35
N LYS A 9 9.03 -6.40 -3.45
CA LYS A 9 9.80 -7.61 -3.82
C LYS A 9 10.87 -7.98 -2.79
N HIS A 10 11.34 -7.00 -2.01
CA HIS A 10 12.31 -7.21 -0.94
C HIS A 10 11.67 -7.48 0.43
N SER A 11 10.33 -7.39 0.54
CA SER A 11 9.62 -7.66 1.79
C SER A 11 9.69 -9.15 2.14
N LYS A 12 9.89 -9.45 3.42
CA LYS A 12 9.85 -10.83 3.96
C LYS A 12 8.44 -11.29 4.33
N ALA A 13 7.43 -10.42 4.23
CA ALA A 13 6.05 -10.78 4.54
C ALA A 13 5.52 -11.81 3.54
N GLN A 14 4.79 -12.82 4.03
CA GLN A 14 4.19 -13.86 3.17
C GLN A 14 3.16 -13.27 2.19
N VAL A 15 2.40 -12.27 2.64
CA VAL A 15 1.44 -11.54 1.82
C VAL A 15 1.92 -10.11 1.67
N THR A 16 2.03 -9.66 0.42
CA THR A 16 2.34 -8.28 0.08
C THR A 16 1.23 -7.72 -0.81
N LEU A 17 0.86 -6.47 -0.57
CA LEU A 17 -0.15 -5.77 -1.35
C LEU A 17 0.46 -4.51 -1.96
N GLN A 18 0.44 -4.43 -3.28
CA GLN A 18 0.81 -3.23 -4.02
C GLN A 18 -0.44 -2.41 -4.32
N ILE A 19 -0.47 -1.17 -3.85
CA ILE A 19 -1.60 -0.24 -4.04
C ILE A 19 -1.26 0.84 -5.08
N GLY A 20 -2.27 1.39 -5.75
CA GLY A 20 -2.09 2.42 -6.77
C GLY A 20 -1.24 1.97 -7.95
N LYS A 21 -1.42 0.74 -8.42
CA LYS A 21 -0.65 0.16 -9.54
C LYS A 21 -0.78 1.01 -10.81
N LYS A 22 -1.97 1.54 -11.10
CA LYS A 22 -2.21 2.38 -12.28
C LYS A 22 -1.68 3.80 -12.06
N LEU A 23 -1.96 4.37 -10.89
CA LEU A 23 -1.55 5.73 -10.54
C LEU A 23 -0.02 5.89 -10.49
N THR A 24 0.67 4.98 -9.81
CA THR A 24 2.11 5.11 -9.51
C THR A 24 2.99 4.31 -10.46
N ARG A 25 2.40 3.39 -11.23
CA ARG A 25 3.11 2.42 -12.09
C ARG A 25 4.17 1.61 -11.32
N GLY A 26 4.01 1.49 -10.02
CA GLY A 26 4.93 0.80 -9.13
C GLY A 26 6.21 1.57 -8.78
N LEU A 27 6.25 2.87 -9.00
CA LEU A 27 7.42 3.73 -8.73
C LEU A 27 7.30 4.49 -7.39
N GLY A 28 6.24 4.25 -6.62
CA GLY A 28 6.02 4.89 -5.33
C GLY A 28 5.22 6.20 -5.38
N ALA A 29 4.91 6.75 -4.21
CA ALA A 29 4.13 7.97 -4.04
C ALA A 29 4.96 9.28 -4.19
N GLY A 30 6.29 9.19 -4.26
CA GLY A 30 7.17 10.34 -4.48
C GLY A 30 7.13 11.39 -3.36
N ALA A 31 7.02 10.96 -2.09
CA ALA A 31 6.90 11.82 -0.90
C ALA A 31 5.68 12.78 -0.91
N ARG A 32 4.62 12.39 -1.63
CA ARG A 32 3.38 13.17 -1.76
C ARG A 32 2.21 12.45 -1.10
N PRO A 33 1.78 12.86 0.11
CA PRO A 33 0.71 12.20 0.89
C PRO A 33 -0.62 12.02 0.14
N GLU A 34 -0.94 12.95 -0.76
CA GLU A 34 -2.12 12.88 -1.61
C GLU A 34 -2.04 11.72 -2.63
N VAL A 35 -0.85 11.37 -3.09
CA VAL A 35 -0.66 10.24 -4.02
C VAL A 35 -0.86 8.92 -3.27
N GLY A 36 -0.35 8.76 -2.05
CA GLY A 36 -0.63 7.57 -1.24
C GLY A 36 -2.10 7.41 -0.91
N ARG A 37 -2.81 8.51 -0.59
CA ARG A 37 -4.26 8.49 -0.39
C ARG A 37 -5.03 8.03 -1.64
N GLN A 38 -4.69 8.57 -2.80
CA GLN A 38 -5.32 8.18 -4.07
C GLN A 38 -4.98 6.72 -4.44
N ALA A 39 -3.75 6.28 -4.19
CA ALA A 39 -3.33 4.90 -4.41
C ALA A 39 -4.11 3.91 -3.52
N LEU A 40 -4.40 4.28 -2.27
CA LEU A 40 -5.22 3.47 -1.39
C LEU A 40 -6.67 3.40 -1.89
N ALA A 41 -7.25 4.54 -2.30
CA ALA A 41 -8.60 4.59 -2.85
C ALA A 41 -8.73 3.76 -4.15
N GLU A 42 -7.72 3.77 -5.03
CA GLU A 42 -7.67 2.91 -6.23
C GLU A 42 -7.75 1.42 -5.86
N SER A 43 -7.20 1.03 -4.71
CA SER A 43 -7.04 -0.37 -4.29
C SER A 43 -7.92 -0.75 -3.10
N GLU A 44 -8.95 0.04 -2.78
CA GLU A 44 -9.78 -0.13 -1.58
C GLU A 44 -10.39 -1.54 -1.48
N GLU A 45 -10.91 -2.05 -2.60
CA GLU A 45 -11.49 -3.40 -2.68
C GLU A 45 -10.46 -4.50 -2.35
N GLU A 46 -9.24 -4.40 -2.86
CA GLU A 46 -8.17 -5.37 -2.59
C GLU A 46 -7.74 -5.31 -1.11
N VAL A 47 -7.62 -4.10 -0.56
CA VAL A 47 -7.28 -3.89 0.85
C VAL A 47 -8.37 -4.47 1.76
N ARG A 48 -9.64 -4.22 1.45
CA ARG A 48 -10.76 -4.71 2.26
C ARG A 48 -10.80 -6.23 2.31
N ARG A 49 -10.61 -6.89 1.17
CA ARG A 49 -10.51 -8.37 1.10
C ARG A 49 -9.33 -8.90 1.89
N ALA A 50 -8.18 -8.21 1.86
CA ALA A 50 -6.99 -8.62 2.61
C ALA A 50 -7.17 -8.52 4.13
N LEU A 51 -8.14 -7.73 4.61
CA LEU A 51 -8.45 -7.54 6.03
C LEU A 51 -9.69 -8.34 6.49
N GLU A 52 -10.36 -9.03 5.58
CA GLU A 52 -11.59 -9.76 5.88
C GLU A 52 -11.33 -10.87 6.92
N GLY A 53 -12.18 -10.93 7.95
CA GLY A 53 -12.06 -11.90 9.04
C GLY A 53 -11.05 -11.53 10.13
N ALA A 54 -10.38 -10.38 10.04
CA ALA A 54 -9.50 -9.91 11.12
C ALA A 54 -10.30 -9.25 12.24
N ASP A 55 -10.19 -9.77 13.47
CA ASP A 55 -10.76 -9.14 14.68
C ASP A 55 -9.95 -7.92 15.14
N LEU A 56 -8.65 -7.91 14.83
CA LEU A 56 -7.71 -6.85 15.21
C LEU A 56 -6.70 -6.62 14.08
N VAL A 57 -6.48 -5.35 13.74
CA VAL A 57 -5.54 -4.92 12.69
C VAL A 57 -4.53 -3.95 13.27
N PHE A 58 -3.24 -4.21 13.03
CA PHE A 58 -2.16 -3.29 13.35
C PHE A 58 -1.74 -2.53 12.11
N VAL A 59 -1.75 -1.20 12.21
CA VAL A 59 -1.24 -0.31 11.16
C VAL A 59 0.04 0.33 11.66
N THR A 60 1.14 0.09 10.94
CA THR A 60 2.44 0.70 11.21
C THR A 60 2.91 1.43 9.97
N ALA A 61 3.38 2.67 10.15
CA ALA A 61 3.87 3.51 9.08
C ALA A 61 4.96 4.46 9.62
N GLY A 62 5.98 4.71 8.80
CA GLY A 62 6.88 5.84 8.99
C GLY A 62 6.22 7.11 8.45
N MET A 63 6.07 8.13 9.29
CA MET A 63 5.44 9.39 8.89
C MET A 63 6.42 10.30 8.14
N GLY A 64 5.89 11.25 7.35
CA GLY A 64 6.66 12.23 6.57
C GLY A 64 6.92 11.86 5.11
N GLY A 65 6.50 10.66 4.69
CA GLY A 65 6.52 10.20 3.30
C GLY A 65 5.26 10.57 2.51
N GLY A 66 4.94 9.73 1.51
CA GLY A 66 3.76 9.86 0.64
C GLY A 66 2.68 8.85 0.94
#